data_AF-A0A946FKW1-F1
#
_entry.id   AF-A0A946FKW1-F1
#
_cell.length_a   1.000
_cell.length_b   1.000
_cell.length_c   1.000
_cell.angle_alpha   90.00
_cell.angle_beta   90.00
_cell.angle_gamma   90.00
#
_symmetry.space_group_name_H-M   'P 1'
#
loop_
_entity.id
_entity.type
_entity.pdbx_description
1 polymer ?
#
loop_
_entity_poly.entity_id
_entity_poly.type
_entity_poly.pdbx_seq_one_letter_code
_entity_poly.pdbx_strand_id
1 'polypeptide(L)'
;MSTDFKNEFGDWVIRFRWGIILFTIVLVFAAASGARFLGFSTDYRVFFSKDNPQLVAFETLQNTYTKNDNIMFAVEPKDGNVFSRETLAIIEEITKASWQ
;
A
#
# COMPACT_ATOMS: atom_id res chain seq x y z
N MET A 1 -6.81 9.37 -54.36
CA MET A 1 -7.69 8.26 -53.94
C MET A 1 -7.39 7.94 -52.46
N SER A 2 -7.93 8.72 -51.53
CA SER A 2 -7.73 8.51 -50.07
C SER A 2 -8.78 9.24 -49.19
N THR A 3 -9.71 9.99 -49.77
CA THR A 3 -10.68 10.81 -49.01
C THR A 3 -11.90 10.02 -48.56
N ASP A 4 -12.29 8.95 -49.28
CA ASP A 4 -13.52 8.21 -49.01
C ASP A 4 -13.50 7.46 -47.67
N PHE A 5 -12.39 6.79 -47.33
CA PHE A 5 -12.29 5.99 -46.10
C PHE A 5 -12.46 6.82 -44.82
N LYS A 6 -11.97 8.06 -44.81
CA LYS A 6 -12.08 8.96 -43.65
C LYS A 6 -13.52 9.45 -43.45
N ASN A 7 -14.22 9.72 -44.54
CA ASN A 7 -15.60 10.18 -44.52
C ASN A 7 -16.54 9.03 -44.12
N GLU A 8 -16.34 7.83 -44.68
CA GLU A 8 -17.12 6.64 -44.33
C GLU A 8 -16.94 6.22 -42.87
N PHE A 9 -15.72 6.29 -42.34
CA PHE A 9 -15.45 6.00 -40.93
C PHE A 9 -16.13 7.04 -40.01
N GLY A 10 -16.02 8.33 -40.34
CA GLY A 10 -16.66 9.41 -39.59
C GLY A 10 -18.20 9.26 -39.55
N ASP A 11 -18.81 9.00 -40.71
CA ASP A 11 -20.25 8.81 -40.82
C ASP A 11 -20.73 7.57 -40.06
N TRP A 12 -19.95 6.49 -40.07
CA TRP A 12 -20.23 5.30 -39.27
C TRP A 12 -20.16 5.57 -37.77
N VAL A 13 -19.13 6.30 -37.31
CA VAL A 13 -18.99 6.70 -35.90
C VAL A 13 -20.17 7.58 -35.48
N ILE A 14 -20.57 8.53 -36.31
CA ILE A 14 -21.71 9.42 -36.03
C ILE A 14 -23.04 8.66 -36.03
N ARG A 15 -23.21 7.65 -36.91
CA ARG A 15 -24.40 6.80 -36.96
C ARG A 15 -24.56 5.93 -35.72
N PHE A 16 -23.46 5.35 -35.20
CA PHE A 16 -23.46 4.47 -34.03
C PHE A 16 -23.01 5.16 -32.73
N ARG A 17 -23.04 6.51 -32.69
CA ARG A 17 -22.47 7.33 -31.60
C ARG A 17 -22.84 6.85 -30.19
N TRP A 18 -24.10 6.47 -29.97
CA TRP A 18 -24.57 6.00 -28.66
C TRP A 18 -24.01 4.62 -28.29
N GLY A 19 -23.88 3.71 -29.26
CA GLY A 19 -23.26 2.40 -29.06
C GLY A 19 -21.77 2.51 -28.75
N ILE A 20 -21.07 3.41 -29.45
CA ILE A 20 -19.65 3.70 -29.21
C ILE A 20 -19.46 4.30 -27.82
N ILE A 21 -20.26 5.31 -27.44
CA ILE A 21 -20.20 5.92 -26.11
C ILE A 21 -20.42 4.87 -25.01
N LEU A 22 -21.47 4.06 -25.13
CA LEU A 22 -21.76 3.01 -24.14
C LEU A 22 -20.60 2.00 -24.07
N PHE A 23 -20.09 1.55 -25.21
CA PHE A 23 -18.98 0.61 -25.28
C PHE A 23 -17.71 1.18 -24.64
N THR A 24 -17.35 2.44 -24.94
CA THR A 24 -16.19 3.10 -24.33
C THR A 24 -16.36 3.23 -22.83
N ILE A 25 -17.54 3.60 -22.34
CA ILE A 25 -17.83 3.69 -20.91
C ILE A 25 -17.65 2.31 -20.25
N VAL A 26 -18.24 1.26 -20.81
CA VAL A 26 -18.10 -0.11 -20.30
C VAL A 26 -16.63 -0.55 -20.29
N LEU A 27 -15.88 -0.26 -21.34
CA LEU A 27 -14.47 -0.60 -21.45
C LEU A 27 -13.64 0.13 -20.38
N VAL A 28 -13.89 1.42 -20.16
CA VAL A 28 -13.23 2.21 -19.11
C VAL A 28 -13.53 1.63 -17.73
N PHE A 29 -14.79 1.31 -17.42
CA PHE A 29 -15.15 0.71 -16.13
C PHE A 29 -14.55 -0.69 -15.96
N ALA A 30 -14.49 -1.50 -17.03
CA ALA A 30 -13.84 -2.81 -17.00
C ALA A 30 -12.35 -2.68 -16.67
N ALA A 31 -11.63 -1.75 -17.33
CA ALA A 31 -10.23 -1.47 -17.02
C ALA A 31 -10.04 -0.92 -15.60
N ALA A 32 -10.90 0.01 -15.17
CA ALA A 32 -10.86 0.61 -13.84
C ALA A 32 -11.21 -0.38 -12.72
N SER A 33 -11.99 -1.43 -13.00
CA SER A 33 -12.35 -2.46 -12.02
C SER A 33 -11.11 -3.16 -11.43
N GLY A 34 -10.00 -3.21 -12.18
CA GLY A 34 -8.71 -3.72 -11.73
C GLY A 34 -8.10 -2.92 -10.59
N ALA A 35 -8.45 -1.63 -10.46
CA ALA A 35 -7.89 -0.74 -9.44
C ALA A 35 -8.20 -1.21 -8.01
N ARG A 36 -9.31 -1.94 -7.82
CA ARG A 36 -9.68 -2.50 -6.51
C ARG A 36 -8.71 -3.58 -6.00
N PHE A 37 -7.87 -4.12 -6.88
CA PHE A 37 -6.86 -5.13 -6.55
C PHE A 37 -5.46 -4.51 -6.39
N LEU A 38 -5.33 -3.19 -6.51
CA LEU A 38 -4.07 -2.50 -6.25
C LEU A 38 -3.78 -2.54 -4.74
N GLY A 39 -2.77 -3.30 -4.35
CA GLY A 39 -2.20 -3.29 -3.02
C GLY A 39 -1.05 -2.28 -2.94
N PHE A 40 -1.07 -1.40 -1.95
CA PHE A 40 0.10 -0.60 -1.60
C PHE A 40 1.03 -1.47 -0.75
N SER A 41 2.17 -1.87 -1.29
CA SER A 41 3.24 -2.46 -0.47
C SER A 41 4.11 -1.34 0.07
N THR A 42 4.11 -1.15 1.39
CA THR A 42 5.03 -0.26 2.10
C THR A 42 6.39 -0.93 2.37
N ASP A 43 6.55 -2.17 1.94
CA ASP A 43 7.77 -2.92 2.16
C ASP A 43 8.84 -2.46 1.17
N TYR A 44 9.86 -1.76 1.67
CA TYR A 44 11.00 -1.27 0.90
C TYR A 44 11.73 -2.40 0.15
N ARG A 45 11.52 -3.65 0.58
CA ARG A 45 12.00 -4.88 -0.08
C ARG A 45 11.50 -5.04 -1.51
N VAL A 46 10.37 -4.43 -1.88
CA VAL A 46 9.83 -4.48 -3.26
C VAL A 46 10.69 -3.72 -4.26
N PHE A 47 11.55 -2.78 -3.80
CA PHE A 47 12.52 -2.10 -4.66
C PHE A 47 13.77 -2.94 -4.96
N PHE A 48 13.94 -4.08 -4.30
CA PHE A 48 15.03 -5.01 -4.56
C PHE A 48 14.50 -6.22 -5.34
N SER A 49 15.21 -6.61 -6.40
CA SER A 49 14.91 -7.84 -7.13
C SER A 49 14.95 -9.05 -6.19
N LYS A 50 14.08 -10.05 -6.42
CA LYS A 50 14.02 -11.28 -5.62
C LYS A 50 15.37 -12.02 -5.53
N ASP A 51 16.25 -11.81 -6.50
CA ASP A 51 17.57 -12.43 -6.58
C ASP A 51 18.67 -11.62 -5.88
N ASN A 52 18.32 -10.58 -5.10
CA ASN A 52 19.32 -9.78 -4.39
C ASN A 52 19.91 -10.60 -3.21
N PRO A 53 21.19 -11.03 -3.28
CA PRO A 53 21.77 -11.92 -2.27
C PRO A 53 21.92 -11.24 -0.90
N GLN A 54 22.03 -9.91 -0.86
CA GLN A 54 22.07 -9.15 0.38
C GLN A 54 20.71 -9.11 1.08
N LEU A 55 19.62 -8.99 0.31
CA LEU A 55 18.26 -9.08 0.84
C LEU A 55 18.01 -10.47 1.43
N VAL A 56 18.32 -11.54 0.68
CA VAL A 56 18.13 -12.93 1.14
C VAL A 56 18.92 -13.22 2.42
N ALA A 57 20.17 -12.76 2.52
CA ALA A 57 20.96 -12.91 3.75
C ALA A 57 20.34 -12.14 4.94
N PHE A 58 19.82 -10.94 4.70
CA PHE A 58 19.15 -10.12 5.72
C PHE A 58 17.80 -10.73 6.18
N GLU A 59 17.03 -11.32 5.26
CA GLU A 59 15.81 -12.05 5.58
C GLU A 59 16.10 -13.33 6.35
N THR A 60 17.14 -14.07 5.96
CA THR A 60 17.57 -15.28 6.66
C THR A 60 17.94 -14.96 8.10
N LEU A 61 18.72 -13.90 8.33
CA LEU A 61 19.08 -13.44 9.68
C LEU A 61 17.85 -13.03 10.51
N GLN A 62 16.92 -12.26 9.95
CA GLN A 62 15.68 -11.88 10.65
C GLN A 62 14.78 -13.08 10.95
N ASN A 63 14.66 -14.04 10.04
CA ASN A 63 13.83 -15.23 10.24
C ASN A 63 14.44 -16.18 11.26
N THR A 64 15.78 -16.26 11.34
CA THR A 64 16.48 -17.10 12.33
C THR A 64 16.53 -16.47 13.72
N TYR A 65 16.66 -15.14 13.83
CA TYR A 65 16.95 -14.45 15.09
C TYR A 65 15.87 -13.47 15.58
N THR A 66 14.67 -13.50 14.97
CA THR A 66 13.54 -12.57 15.20
C THR A 66 13.64 -11.25 14.42
N LYS A 67 12.51 -10.86 13.82
CA LYS A 67 12.30 -9.57 13.17
C LYS A 67 12.25 -8.49 14.25
N ASN A 68 13.23 -7.57 14.26
CA ASN A 68 13.39 -6.52 15.27
C ASN A 68 12.35 -5.37 15.13
N ASP A 69 11.07 -5.71 14.96
CA ASP A 69 9.99 -4.73 14.97
C ASP A 69 9.70 -4.37 16.45
N ASN A 70 10.49 -3.46 17.02
CA ASN A 70 10.34 -2.98 18.39
C ASN A 70 9.53 -1.68 18.42
N ILE A 71 8.58 -1.59 19.35
CA ILE A 71 7.83 -0.36 19.65
C ILE A 71 8.43 0.25 20.93
N MET A 72 8.83 1.52 20.86
CA MET A 72 9.40 2.24 22.00
C MET A 72 8.41 3.25 22.56
N PHE A 73 8.10 3.13 23.84
CA PHE A 73 7.28 4.09 24.58
C PHE A 73 8.18 5.04 25.38
N ALA A 74 7.98 6.35 25.20
CA ALA A 74 8.62 7.38 26.01
C ALA A 74 7.59 8.02 26.93
N VAL A 75 7.87 8.07 28.24
CA VAL A 75 6.96 8.57 29.26
C VAL A 75 7.61 9.73 29.99
N GLU A 76 6.97 10.91 29.96
CA GLU A 76 7.39 12.10 30.66
C GLU A 76 6.26 12.58 31.60
N PRO A 77 6.45 12.51 32.93
CA PRO A 77 5.51 13.06 33.90
C PRO A 77 5.48 14.58 33.83
N LYS A 78 4.30 15.18 33.96
CA LYS A 78 4.13 16.65 33.93
C LYS A 78 4.88 17.38 35.06
N ASP A 79 5.11 16.69 36.18
CA ASP A 79 5.85 17.22 37.34
C ASP A 79 7.36 16.93 37.25
N GLY A 80 7.82 16.25 36.19
CA GLY A 80 9.21 15.83 36.00
C GLY A 80 9.69 14.70 36.92
N ASN A 81 8.85 14.20 37.84
CA ASN A 81 9.26 13.20 38.82
C ASN A 81 8.95 11.76 38.34
N VAL A 82 9.89 11.19 37.59
CA VAL A 82 9.79 9.84 37.00
C VAL A 82 9.69 8.73 38.05
N PHE A 83 10.22 8.95 39.26
CA PHE A 83 10.21 7.95 40.34
C PHE A 83 9.01 8.07 41.29
N SER A 84 7.95 8.77 40.87
CA SER A 84 6.68 8.80 41.60
C SER A 84 5.95 7.46 41.50
N ARG A 85 5.18 7.12 42.54
CA ARG A 85 4.37 5.90 42.58
C ARG A 85 3.40 5.80 41.39
N GLU A 86 2.75 6.91 41.03
CA GLU A 86 1.85 6.99 39.87
C GLU A 86 2.58 6.65 38.56
N THR A 87 3.72 7.28 38.30
CA THR A 87 4.46 7.09 37.04
C THR A 87 4.96 5.66 36.90
N LEU A 88 5.50 5.09 37.98
CA LEU A 88 5.95 3.70 37.97
C LEU A 88 4.81 2.71 37.76
N ALA A 89 3.62 2.98 38.33
CA ALA A 89 2.43 2.15 38.09
C ALA A 89 1.99 2.18 36.62
N ILE A 90 2.03 3.35 35.97
CA ILE A 90 1.73 3.49 34.54
C ILE A 90 2.76 2.72 33.69
N ILE A 91 4.05 2.82 34.01
CA ILE A 91 5.10 2.07 33.31
C ILE A 91 4.87 0.55 33.45
N GLU A 92 4.51 0.09 34.65
CA GLU A 92 4.17 -1.32 34.89
C GLU A 92 2.96 -1.76 34.07
N GLU A 93 1.91 -0.94 33.99
CA GLU A 93 0.70 -1.22 33.22
C GLU A 93 0.98 -1.29 31.72
N ILE A 94 1.68 -0.30 31.16
CA ILE A 94 2.09 -0.28 29.75
C ILE A 94 2.93 -1.52 29.43
N THR A 95 3.86 -1.87 30.32
CA THR A 95 4.69 -3.06 30.16
C THR A 95 3.83 -4.31 30.12
N LYS A 96 2.93 -4.51 31.09
CA LYS A 96 2.03 -5.67 31.14
C LYS A 96 1.12 -5.77 29.91
N ALA A 97 0.56 -4.65 29.47
CA ALA A 97 -0.31 -4.60 28.29
C ALA A 97 0.45 -4.93 26.99
N SER A 98 1.75 -4.58 26.91
CA SER A 98 2.58 -4.84 25.73
C SER A 98 3.01 -6.32 25.60
N TRP A 99 2.88 -7.12 26.67
CA TRP A 99 3.21 -8.55 26.68
C TRP A 99 1.99 -9.47 26.44
N GLN A 100 0.79 -8.89 26.28
CA GLN A 100 -0.42 -9.61 25.85
C GLN A 100 -0.55 -9.60 24.33
#